data_AF-A0A1A8F1H6-F1
#
_entry.id   AF-A0A1A8F1H6-F1
#
_cell.length_a   1.000
_cell.length_b   1.000
_cell.length_c   1.000
_cell.angle_alpha   90.00
_cell.angle_beta   90.00
_cell.angle_gamma   90.00
#
_symmetry.space_group_name_H-M   'P 1'
#
loop_
_entity.id
_entity.type
_entity.pdbx_description
1 polymer ?
#
loop_
_entity_poly.entity_id
_entity_poly.type
_entity_poly.pdbx_seq_one_letter_code
_entity_poly.pdbx_strand_id
1 'polypeptide(L)'
;FTKKLLGQKRSGHLVCPVEEIDNHLHATFCDIMRHLNLGPCRELVAPPEPDTQFNSTEPTLKEVEETVRAARSSSAPGPSGIPSTVYKQCPKLLRRLWKFMKSIHDVLPSPANQHTWGLADTPECKLCQKRGTLEHIFSSCSKVLGEGRYRWRHNQVLKALADSICTAIQYSKTQAVPQKAITFVKAGQKAQYHRPSSQGELLSTARDWQFQVDV
;
A
#
# COMPACT_ATOMS: atom_id res chain seq x y z
N PHE A 1 -3.67 -29.97 -10.23
CA PHE A 1 -3.58 -31.27 -9.55
C PHE A 1 -4.54 -31.34 -8.36
N THR A 2 -4.48 -30.40 -7.42
CA THR A 2 -5.30 -30.37 -6.19
C THR A 2 -6.83 -30.26 -6.39
N LYS A 3 -7.29 -29.50 -7.38
CA LYS A 3 -8.74 -29.37 -7.70
C LYS A 3 -9.38 -30.66 -8.24
N LYS A 4 -8.57 -31.54 -8.87
CA LYS A 4 -9.02 -32.86 -9.35
C LYS A 4 -9.10 -33.88 -8.21
N LEU A 5 -8.29 -33.69 -7.15
CA LEU A 5 -8.19 -34.60 -6.01
C LEU A 5 -9.21 -34.28 -4.90
N LEU A 6 -9.47 -33.01 -4.62
CA LEU A 6 -10.31 -32.59 -3.48
C LEU A 6 -11.75 -32.22 -3.85
N GLY A 7 -12.09 -32.22 -5.14
CA GLY A 7 -13.38 -31.74 -5.65
C GLY A 7 -13.55 -30.21 -5.50
N GLN A 8 -14.58 -29.65 -6.16
CA GLN A 8 -15.02 -28.26 -5.92
C GLN A 8 -16.01 -28.24 -4.76
N LYS A 9 -15.56 -28.01 -3.53
CA LYS A 9 -16.48 -27.61 -2.44
C LYS A 9 -16.84 -26.14 -2.63
N ARG A 10 -18.12 -25.87 -2.95
CA ARG A 10 -18.64 -24.52 -3.27
C ARG A 10 -19.29 -23.80 -2.09
N SER A 11 -19.55 -24.48 -0.99
CA SER A 11 -19.95 -23.90 0.30
C SER A 11 -20.08 -25.05 1.30
N GLY A 12 -20.03 -24.73 2.59
CA GLY A 12 -20.34 -25.65 3.68
C GLY A 12 -21.19 -24.93 4.71
N HIS A 13 -22.19 -25.62 5.23
CA HIS A 13 -22.98 -25.13 6.35
C HIS A 13 -22.32 -25.66 7.63
N LEU A 14 -21.76 -24.75 8.44
CA LEU A 14 -21.23 -25.09 9.75
C LEU A 14 -22.43 -25.31 10.69
N VAL A 15 -22.61 -26.56 11.11
CA VAL A 15 -23.73 -26.96 11.99
C VAL A 15 -23.43 -26.63 13.45
N CYS A 16 -22.15 -26.42 13.80
CA CYS A 16 -21.74 -26.05 15.14
C CYS A 16 -21.98 -24.55 15.40
N PRO A 17 -22.45 -24.19 16.60
CA PRO A 17 -22.61 -22.79 17.00
C PRO A 17 -21.26 -22.07 17.02
N VAL A 18 -21.29 -20.76 16.79
CA VAL A 18 -20.09 -19.89 16.78
C VAL A 18 -19.31 -20.01 18.09
N GLU A 19 -20.02 -20.14 19.22
CA GLU A 19 -19.43 -20.32 20.54
C GLU A 19 -18.54 -21.57 20.64
N GLU A 20 -18.94 -22.68 19.99
CA GLU A 20 -18.15 -23.91 19.99
C GLU A 20 -16.88 -23.74 19.15
N ILE A 21 -16.97 -23.01 18.03
CA ILE A 21 -15.82 -22.66 17.19
C ILE A 21 -14.87 -21.74 17.96
N ASP A 22 -15.37 -20.67 18.55
CA ASP A 22 -14.56 -19.69 19.28
C ASP A 22 -13.89 -20.34 20.49
N ASN A 23 -14.59 -21.19 21.23
CA ASN A 23 -14.00 -21.96 22.33
C ASN A 23 -12.93 -22.94 21.84
N HIS A 24 -13.14 -23.61 20.70
CA HIS A 24 -12.14 -24.49 20.10
C HIS A 24 -10.91 -23.72 19.62
N LEU A 25 -11.11 -22.59 18.94
CA LEU A 25 -10.02 -21.72 18.50
C LEU A 25 -9.25 -21.15 19.68
N HIS A 26 -9.96 -20.70 20.72
CA HIS A 26 -9.36 -20.23 21.95
C HIS A 26 -8.57 -21.36 22.63
N ALA A 27 -9.14 -22.55 22.82
CA ALA A 27 -8.42 -23.68 23.42
C ALA A 27 -7.20 -24.15 22.61
N THR A 28 -7.26 -24.09 21.28
CA THR A 28 -6.20 -24.59 20.39
C THR A 28 -5.09 -23.56 20.15
N PHE A 29 -5.45 -22.28 20.03
CA PHE A 29 -4.53 -21.21 19.62
C PHE A 29 -4.25 -20.18 20.72
N CYS A 30 -4.97 -20.21 21.86
CA CYS A 30 -4.56 -19.38 22.98
C CYS A 30 -3.39 -20.02 23.69
N ASP A 31 -2.27 -19.31 23.62
CA ASP A 31 -1.15 -19.53 24.49
C ASP A 31 -1.50 -19.03 25.90
N ILE A 32 -2.01 -19.93 26.75
CA ILE A 32 -2.31 -19.67 28.17
C ILE A 32 -1.05 -19.21 28.91
N MET A 33 0.12 -19.62 28.42
CA MET A 33 1.42 -19.30 28.98
C MET A 33 2.04 -18.04 28.35
N ARG A 34 1.30 -17.30 27.51
CA ARG A 34 1.79 -16.06 26.85
C ARG A 34 2.33 -15.03 27.85
N HIS A 35 1.74 -14.98 29.04
CA HIS A 35 2.17 -14.08 30.12
C HIS A 35 3.24 -14.68 31.03
N LEU A 36 3.52 -15.98 30.92
CA LEU A 36 4.60 -16.60 31.69
C LEU A 36 5.94 -16.15 31.11
N ASN A 37 6.77 -15.54 31.95
CA ASN A 37 8.15 -15.25 31.59
C ASN A 37 8.94 -16.57 31.53
N LEU A 38 9.13 -17.11 30.33
CA LEU A 38 9.83 -18.39 30.09
C LEU A 38 11.35 -18.33 30.35
N GLY A 39 11.88 -17.16 30.72
CA GLY A 39 13.30 -16.94 30.95
C GLY A 39 14.16 -17.09 29.68
N PRO A 40 15.49 -17.01 29.83
CA PRO A 40 16.42 -17.18 28.70
C PRO A 40 16.38 -18.63 28.17
N CYS A 41 16.07 -18.79 26.90
CA CYS A 41 16.11 -20.09 26.23
C CYS A 41 17.57 -20.56 26.10
N ARG A 42 17.96 -21.55 26.91
CA ARG A 42 19.35 -22.06 26.98
C ARG A 42 19.80 -22.80 25.72
N GLU A 43 18.84 -23.25 24.90
CA GLU A 43 19.08 -23.96 23.64
C GLU A 43 19.39 -23.01 22.48
N LEU A 44 18.94 -21.75 22.57
CA LEU A 44 19.23 -20.73 21.59
C LEU A 44 20.58 -20.07 21.92
N VAL A 45 21.61 -20.40 21.14
CA VAL A 45 22.88 -19.69 21.19
C VAL A 45 22.61 -18.22 20.86
N ALA A 46 22.92 -17.32 21.79
CA ALA A 46 22.88 -15.89 21.51
C ALA A 46 23.85 -15.61 20.36
N PRO A 47 23.40 -15.05 19.22
CA PRO A 47 24.31 -14.73 18.14
C PRO A 47 25.36 -13.75 18.68
N PRO A 48 26.62 -13.86 18.22
CA PRO A 48 27.63 -12.86 18.55
C PRO A 48 27.14 -11.49 18.13
N GLU A 49 27.54 -10.46 18.89
CA GLU A 49 27.21 -9.09 18.51
C GLU A 49 27.73 -8.82 17.08
N PRO A 50 26.93 -8.15 16.23
CA PRO A 50 27.34 -7.92 14.86
C PRO A 50 28.57 -7.01 14.83
N ASP A 51 29.63 -7.46 14.14
CA ASP A 51 30.88 -6.69 13.95
C ASP A 51 30.63 -5.34 13.25
N THR A 52 29.55 -5.24 12.48
CA THR A 52 29.16 -4.03 11.76
C THR A 52 27.92 -3.44 12.39
N GLN A 53 28.03 -2.22 12.94
CA GLN A 53 26.87 -1.48 13.41
C GLN A 53 25.89 -1.20 12.28
N PHE A 54 24.61 -1.32 12.58
CA PHE A 54 23.56 -0.93 11.65
C PHE A 54 23.67 0.57 11.37
N ASN A 55 23.72 0.93 10.09
CA ASN A 55 23.75 2.33 9.72
C ASN A 55 22.34 2.94 9.89
N SER A 56 22.14 3.65 10.99
CA SER A 56 20.91 4.39 11.28
C SER A 56 20.85 5.76 10.59
N THR A 57 21.81 6.10 9.73
CA THR A 57 21.75 7.36 8.98
C THR A 57 20.57 7.39 8.03
N GLU A 58 20.03 8.58 7.82
CA GLU A 58 18.96 8.80 6.87
C GLU A 58 19.38 8.35 5.45
N PRO A 59 18.51 7.63 4.72
CA PRO A 59 18.81 7.24 3.35
C PRO A 59 18.83 8.45 2.42
N THR A 60 19.94 8.62 1.72
CA THR A 60 20.10 9.64 0.69
C THR A 60 19.22 9.33 -0.52
N LEU A 61 18.87 10.36 -1.30
CA LEU A 61 18.08 10.14 -2.52
C LEU A 61 18.80 9.20 -3.50
N LYS A 62 20.14 9.27 -3.55
CA LYS A 62 20.96 8.42 -4.42
C LYS A 62 20.89 6.96 -4.00
N GLU A 63 21.01 6.65 -2.71
CA GLU A 63 20.86 5.29 -2.19
C GLU A 63 19.46 4.73 -2.47
N VAL A 64 18.42 5.54 -2.33
CA VAL A 64 17.05 5.13 -2.67
C VAL A 64 16.90 4.87 -4.18
N GLU A 65 17.46 5.74 -5.03
CA GLU A 65 17.49 5.56 -6.49
C GLU A 65 18.20 4.27 -6.90
N GLU A 66 19.35 3.98 -6.30
CA GLU A 66 20.13 2.77 -6.56
C GLU A 66 19.41 1.51 -6.08
N THR A 67 18.82 1.54 -4.88
CA THR A 67 18.05 0.42 -4.32
C THR A 67 16.85 0.10 -5.20
N VAL A 68 16.08 1.11 -5.62
CA VAL A 68 14.92 0.92 -6.51
C VAL A 68 15.35 0.42 -7.88
N ARG A 69 16.48 0.90 -8.41
CA ARG A 69 17.02 0.43 -9.69
C ARG A 69 17.42 -1.04 -9.62
N ALA A 70 18.08 -1.46 -8.53
CA ALA A 70 18.54 -2.83 -8.30
C ALA A 70 17.40 -3.83 -8.09
N ALA A 71 16.26 -3.39 -7.52
CA ALA A 71 15.11 -4.25 -7.28
C ALA A 71 14.64 -4.95 -8.57
N ARG A 72 14.33 -6.24 -8.53
CA ARG A 72 13.80 -6.94 -9.71
C ARG A 72 12.39 -6.43 -10.04
N SER A 73 12.13 -6.19 -11.32
CA SER A 73 10.83 -5.66 -11.78
C SER A 73 9.68 -6.67 -11.60
N SER A 74 10.00 -7.95 -11.43
CA SER A 74 9.06 -9.03 -11.16
C SER A 74 8.89 -9.36 -9.67
N SER A 75 9.51 -8.58 -8.77
CA SER A 75 9.30 -8.74 -7.33
C SER A 75 7.82 -8.52 -6.97
N ALA A 76 7.31 -9.33 -6.04
CA ALA A 76 5.98 -9.11 -5.48
C ALA A 76 5.90 -7.69 -4.89
N PRO A 77 4.79 -6.97 -5.10
CA PRO A 77 4.60 -5.66 -4.51
C PRO A 77 4.58 -5.77 -2.98
N GLY A 78 5.10 -4.74 -2.31
CA GLY A 78 5.04 -4.64 -0.85
C GLY A 78 3.61 -4.43 -0.35
N PRO A 79 3.42 -4.18 0.96
CA PRO A 79 2.10 -3.97 1.57
C PRO A 79 1.27 -2.86 0.92
N SER A 80 1.92 -1.89 0.27
CA SER A 80 1.24 -0.82 -0.49
C SER A 80 0.63 -1.28 -1.81
N GLY A 81 0.95 -2.50 -2.29
CA GLY A 81 0.49 -3.02 -3.58
C GLY A 81 1.16 -2.36 -4.80
N ILE A 82 2.08 -1.40 -4.62
CA ILE A 82 2.71 -0.66 -5.72
C ILE A 82 3.96 -1.41 -6.19
N PRO A 83 4.04 -1.84 -7.47
CA PRO A 83 5.22 -2.50 -8.01
C PRO A 83 6.44 -1.57 -8.06
N SER A 84 7.64 -2.14 -7.88
CA SER A 84 8.91 -1.39 -7.94
C SER A 84 9.14 -0.69 -9.29
N THR A 85 8.56 -1.22 -10.37
CA THR A 85 8.61 -0.65 -11.73
C THR A 85 8.07 0.76 -11.81
N VAL A 86 7.02 1.07 -11.04
CA VAL A 86 6.40 2.41 -11.01
C VAL A 86 7.42 3.46 -10.56
N TYR A 87 8.19 3.15 -9.52
CA TYR A 87 9.21 4.07 -9.00
C TYR A 87 10.41 4.20 -9.93
N LYS A 88 10.74 3.15 -10.70
CA LYS A 88 11.78 3.21 -11.75
C LYS A 88 11.39 4.11 -12.92
N GLN A 89 10.13 4.04 -13.35
CA GLN A 89 9.62 4.75 -14.53
C GLN A 89 9.23 6.20 -14.22
N CYS A 90 8.86 6.48 -12.97
CA CYS A 90 8.37 7.79 -12.55
C CYS A 90 9.29 8.43 -11.48
N PRO A 91 10.32 9.19 -11.88
CA PRO A 91 11.24 9.82 -10.93
C PRO A 91 10.54 10.80 -9.98
N LYS A 92 9.41 11.39 -10.39
CA LYS A 92 8.57 12.23 -9.52
C LYS A 92 7.96 11.43 -8.36
N LEU A 93 7.53 10.19 -8.61
CA LEU A 93 6.96 9.31 -7.57
C LEU A 93 8.06 8.81 -6.63
N LEU A 94 9.24 8.47 -7.17
CA LEU A 94 10.40 8.12 -6.36
C LEU A 94 10.82 9.23 -5.40
N ARG A 95 10.89 10.48 -5.88
CA ARG A 95 11.19 11.64 -5.02
C ARG A 95 10.12 11.86 -3.94
N ARG A 96 8.85 11.55 -4.23
CA ARG A 96 7.78 11.60 -3.23
C ARG A 96 7.96 10.50 -2.18
N LEU A 97 8.26 9.26 -2.58
CA LEU A 97 8.59 8.16 -1.68
C LEU A 97 9.73 8.53 -0.73
N TRP A 98 10.82 9.08 -1.26
CA TRP A 98 11.94 9.54 -0.44
C TRP A 98 11.52 10.61 0.59
N LYS A 99 10.71 11.60 0.19
CA LYS A 99 10.16 12.60 1.13
C LYS A 99 9.27 11.98 2.20
N PHE A 100 8.54 10.91 1.90
CA PHE A 100 7.78 10.17 2.92
C PHE A 100 8.72 9.46 3.90
N MET A 101 9.79 8.82 3.41
CA MET A 101 10.81 8.23 4.30
C MET A 101 11.40 9.29 5.22
N LYS A 102 11.71 10.49 4.71
CA LYS A 102 12.14 11.64 5.54
C LYS A 102 11.15 12.04 6.62
N SER A 103 9.85 11.97 6.33
CA SER A 103 8.83 12.29 7.35
C SER A 103 8.83 11.28 8.50
N ILE A 104 9.08 10.00 8.21
CA ILE A 104 9.14 8.93 9.21
C ILE A 104 10.37 9.09 10.11
N HIS A 105 11.48 9.55 9.54
CA HIS A 105 12.72 9.81 10.28
C HIS A 105 12.77 11.18 10.99
N ASP A 106 11.69 11.97 10.95
CA ASP A 106 11.60 13.32 11.51
C ASP A 106 12.73 14.28 11.05
N VAL A 107 13.10 14.21 9.77
CA VAL A 107 14.18 15.02 9.16
C VAL A 107 13.66 16.03 8.13
N LEU A 108 12.34 16.23 8.07
CA LEU A 108 11.75 17.29 7.27
C LEU A 108 11.92 18.67 7.96
N PRO A 109 11.92 19.77 7.19
CA PRO A 109 12.10 21.13 7.72
C PRO A 109 10.85 21.61 8.49
N SER A 110 10.61 21.03 9.67
CA SER A 110 9.66 21.53 10.66
C SER A 110 10.30 22.68 11.46
N PRO A 111 9.54 23.60 12.06
CA PRO A 111 10.08 24.63 12.95
C PRO A 111 10.99 24.06 14.05
N ALA A 112 10.60 22.93 14.66
CA ALA A 112 11.42 22.27 15.66
C ALA A 112 12.76 21.76 15.09
N ASN A 113 12.76 21.18 13.90
CA ASN A 113 13.97 20.68 13.26
C ASN A 113 14.86 21.82 12.77
N GLN A 114 14.27 22.88 12.20
CA GLN A 114 14.99 24.08 11.77
C GLN A 114 15.70 24.77 12.93
N HIS A 115 15.04 24.86 14.09
CA HIS A 115 15.68 25.36 15.30
C HIS A 115 16.83 24.46 15.76
N THR A 116 16.63 23.14 15.73
CA THR A 116 17.68 22.16 16.07
C THR A 116 18.89 22.25 15.14
N TRP A 117 18.67 22.58 13.86
CA TRP A 117 19.72 22.80 12.87
C TRP A 117 20.37 24.20 12.93
N GLY A 118 19.93 25.07 13.84
CA GLY A 118 20.41 26.46 13.92
C GLY A 118 19.99 27.33 12.73
N LEU A 119 18.95 26.93 11.99
CA LEU A 119 18.42 27.66 10.83
C LEU A 119 17.23 28.56 11.20
N ALA A 120 16.66 28.40 12.39
CA ALA A 120 15.55 29.21 12.90
C ALA A 120 15.76 29.55 14.38
N ASP A 121 15.36 30.75 14.78
CA ASP A 121 15.53 31.23 16.15
C ASP A 121 14.53 30.61 17.13
N THR A 122 13.36 30.17 16.66
CA THR A 122 12.33 29.56 17.52
C THR A 122 11.82 28.23 16.96
N PRO A 123 11.52 27.24 17.82
CA PRO A 123 10.94 25.96 17.41
C PRO A 123 9.41 26.02 17.26
N GLU A 124 8.83 27.20 17.16
CA GLU A 124 7.39 27.42 17.32
C GLU A 124 6.60 27.25 16.01
N CYS A 125 5.42 26.67 16.14
CA CYS A 125 4.46 26.54 15.06
C CYS A 125 3.85 27.91 14.73
N LYS A 126 4.04 28.37 13.50
CA LYS A 126 3.53 29.67 13.00
C LYS A 126 2.02 29.89 13.15
N LEU A 127 1.25 28.83 13.39
CA LEU A 127 -0.20 28.91 13.54
C LEU A 127 -0.64 29.03 15.00
N CYS A 128 -0.13 28.16 15.87
CA CYS A 128 -0.60 28.04 17.26
C CYS A 128 0.45 28.35 18.33
N GLN A 129 1.67 28.71 17.92
CA GLN A 129 2.83 29.04 18.77
C GLN A 129 3.30 27.94 19.73
N LYS A 130 2.76 26.72 19.65
CA LYS A 130 3.31 25.55 20.33
C LYS A 130 4.51 25.00 19.56
N ARG A 131 5.32 24.13 20.19
CA ARG A 131 6.45 23.46 19.53
C ARG A 131 6.02 22.78 18.22
N GLY A 132 6.59 23.21 17.11
CA GLY A 132 6.23 22.79 15.76
C GLY A 132 7.01 21.56 15.30
N THR A 133 6.75 20.40 15.89
CA THR A 133 7.25 19.10 15.39
C THR A 133 6.50 18.65 14.13
N LEU A 134 6.98 17.63 13.43
CA LEU A 134 6.23 17.08 12.28
C LEU A 134 4.89 16.49 12.70
N GLU A 135 4.84 15.75 13.81
CA GLU A 135 3.59 15.22 14.37
C GLU A 135 2.60 16.36 14.67
N HIS A 136 3.10 17.44 15.27
CA HIS A 136 2.28 18.62 15.52
C HIS A 136 1.69 19.18 14.22
N ILE A 137 2.49 19.34 13.16
CA ILE A 137 2.06 19.95 11.90
C ILE A 137 1.13 19.02 11.09
N PHE A 138 1.31 17.71 11.21
CA PHE A 138 0.57 16.73 10.42
C PHE A 138 -0.72 16.25 11.06
N SER A 139 -0.80 16.16 12.39
CA SER A 139 -1.97 15.62 13.08
C SER A 139 -2.45 16.45 14.28
N SER A 140 -1.54 17.12 15.00
CA SER A 140 -1.84 17.52 16.38
C SER A 140 -1.97 19.04 16.61
N CYS A 141 -1.84 19.87 15.56
CA CYS A 141 -2.00 21.32 15.69
C CYS A 141 -3.46 21.71 15.99
N SER A 142 -3.69 22.26 17.19
CA SER A 142 -5.02 22.63 17.67
C SER A 142 -5.73 23.68 16.80
N LYS A 143 -4.99 24.65 16.27
CA LYS A 143 -5.56 25.69 15.40
C LYS A 143 -5.95 25.13 14.03
N VAL A 144 -5.11 24.25 13.46
CA VAL A 144 -5.40 23.56 12.19
C VAL A 144 -6.62 22.64 12.32
N LEU A 145 -6.74 21.98 13.47
CA LEU A 145 -7.89 21.14 13.81
C LEU A 145 -9.16 21.97 13.96
N GLY A 146 -9.14 23.03 14.76
CA GLY A 146 -10.30 23.90 15.01
C GLY A 146 -10.79 24.64 13.77
N GLU A 147 -9.89 25.03 12.86
CA GLU A 147 -10.23 25.69 11.59
C GLU A 147 -10.59 24.69 10.47
N GLY A 148 -10.59 23.39 10.76
CA GLY A 148 -10.96 22.36 9.77
C GLY A 148 -9.98 22.20 8.61
N ARG A 149 -8.73 22.71 8.69
CA ARG A 149 -7.80 22.61 7.56
C ARG A 149 -7.32 21.18 7.30
N TYR A 150 -7.34 20.30 8.32
CA TYR A 150 -7.11 18.86 8.10
C TYR A 150 -8.19 18.26 7.22
N ARG A 151 -9.48 18.56 7.52
CA ARG A 151 -10.61 18.15 6.69
C ARG A 151 -10.48 18.72 5.28
N TRP A 152 -10.07 19.99 5.15
CA TRP A 152 -9.82 20.57 3.82
C TRP A 152 -8.73 19.82 3.05
N ARG A 153 -7.56 19.57 3.65
CA ARG A 153 -6.45 18.82 3.02
C ARG A 153 -6.90 17.40 2.63
N HIS A 154 -7.64 16.72 3.49
CA HIS A 154 -8.21 15.41 3.23
C HIS A 154 -9.17 15.46 2.03
N ASN A 155 -10.11 16.41 2.02
CA ASN A 155 -11.07 16.56 0.93
C ASN A 155 -10.39 16.94 -0.39
N GLN A 156 -9.29 17.69 -0.38
CA GLN A 156 -8.50 17.94 -1.60
C GLN A 156 -7.87 16.65 -2.15
N VAL A 157 -7.40 15.75 -1.29
CA VAL A 157 -6.87 14.44 -1.71
C VAL A 157 -8.00 13.58 -2.27
N LEU A 158 -9.14 13.49 -1.57
CA LEU A 158 -10.31 12.76 -2.06
C LEU A 158 -10.79 13.28 -3.42
N LYS A 159 -10.82 14.60 -3.60
CA LYS A 159 -11.20 15.22 -4.86
C LYS A 159 -10.25 14.82 -6.00
N ALA A 160 -8.94 14.89 -5.78
CA ALA A 160 -7.97 14.48 -6.81
C ALA A 160 -8.08 12.99 -7.18
N LEU A 161 -8.37 12.12 -6.20
CA LEU A 161 -8.63 10.70 -6.44
C LEU A 161 -9.94 10.50 -7.22
N ALA A 162 -11.01 11.17 -6.80
CA ALA A 162 -12.30 11.14 -7.48
C ALA A 162 -12.17 11.59 -8.95
N ASP A 163 -11.49 12.72 -9.21
CA ASP A 163 -11.27 13.24 -10.56
C ASP A 163 -10.51 12.23 -11.43
N SER A 164 -9.48 11.59 -10.87
CA SER A 164 -8.68 10.57 -11.57
C SER A 164 -9.52 9.33 -11.93
N ILE A 165 -10.34 8.85 -10.99
CA ILE A 165 -11.22 7.68 -11.18
C ILE A 165 -12.33 8.01 -12.18
N CYS A 166 -12.99 9.17 -12.03
CA CYS A 166 -14.00 9.66 -12.96
C CYS A 166 -13.45 9.75 -14.39
N THR A 167 -12.24 10.29 -14.56
CA THR A 167 -11.58 10.36 -15.87
C THR A 167 -11.32 8.98 -16.45
N ALA A 168 -10.84 8.03 -15.63
CA ALA A 168 -10.59 6.66 -16.07
C ALA A 168 -11.88 5.93 -16.48
N ILE A 169 -12.97 6.12 -15.72
CA ILE A 169 -14.30 5.57 -16.04
C ILE A 169 -14.82 6.15 -17.36
N GLN A 170 -14.73 7.48 -17.54
CA GLN A 170 -15.16 8.14 -18.78
C GLN A 170 -14.37 7.60 -19.97
N TYR A 171 -13.04 7.51 -19.87
CA TYR A 171 -12.19 6.94 -20.90
C TYR A 171 -12.60 5.49 -21.25
N SER A 172 -12.84 4.64 -20.23
CA SER A 172 -13.30 3.26 -20.44
C SER A 172 -14.63 3.18 -21.19
N LYS A 173 -15.58 4.08 -20.89
CA LYS A 173 -16.88 4.13 -21.60
C LYS A 173 -16.73 4.50 -23.07
N THR A 174 -15.72 5.31 -23.41
CA THR A 174 -15.46 5.76 -24.80
C THR A 174 -14.69 4.76 -25.66
N GLN A 175 -14.07 3.72 -25.08
CA GLN A 175 -13.35 2.73 -25.89
C GLN A 175 -14.31 1.89 -26.74
N ALA A 176 -14.05 1.87 -28.05
CA ALA A 176 -14.75 1.03 -29.01
C ALA A 176 -14.45 -0.46 -28.73
N VAL A 177 -15.49 -1.30 -28.82
CA VAL A 177 -15.32 -2.76 -28.72
C VAL A 177 -14.52 -3.20 -29.95
N PRO A 178 -13.46 -4.02 -29.81
CA PRO A 178 -12.95 -4.76 -30.95
C PRO A 178 -14.08 -5.65 -31.45
N GLN A 179 -14.61 -5.39 -32.64
CA GLN A 179 -15.63 -6.26 -33.23
C GLN A 179 -15.07 -7.69 -33.24
N LYS A 180 -15.73 -8.60 -32.53
CA LYS A 180 -15.42 -10.03 -32.60
C LYS A 180 -15.87 -10.52 -33.97
N ALA A 181 -15.00 -10.36 -34.97
CA ALA A 181 -15.22 -10.94 -36.28
C ALA A 181 -15.09 -12.47 -36.16
N ILE A 182 -16.20 -13.18 -36.32
CA ILE A 182 -16.19 -14.64 -36.39
C ILE A 182 -15.50 -15.02 -37.70
N THR A 183 -14.34 -15.67 -37.61
CA THR A 183 -13.64 -16.19 -38.79
C THR A 183 -14.30 -17.52 -39.19
N PHE A 184 -15.04 -17.52 -40.30
CA PHE A 184 -15.60 -18.74 -40.86
C PHE A 184 -14.48 -19.59 -41.49
N VAL A 185 -14.34 -20.83 -41.05
CA VAL A 185 -13.40 -21.80 -41.64
C VAL A 185 -14.15 -22.63 -42.67
N LYS A 186 -13.64 -22.70 -43.90
CA LYS A 186 -14.24 -23.51 -44.97
C LYS A 186 -14.17 -25.00 -44.64
N ALA A 187 -15.15 -25.77 -45.12
CA ALA A 187 -15.16 -27.22 -44.98
C ALA A 187 -13.83 -27.82 -45.51
N GLY A 188 -13.15 -28.60 -44.68
CA GLY A 188 -11.85 -29.20 -44.99
C GLY A 188 -10.61 -28.44 -44.49
N GLN A 189 -10.73 -27.20 -44.03
CA GLN A 189 -9.64 -26.48 -43.36
C GLN A 189 -9.61 -26.72 -41.84
N LYS A 190 -8.42 -26.89 -41.27
CA LYS A 190 -8.21 -26.94 -39.82
C LYS A 190 -8.08 -25.53 -39.27
N ALA A 191 -8.88 -25.19 -38.24
CA ALA A 191 -8.77 -23.92 -37.55
C ALA A 191 -7.40 -23.77 -36.88
N GLN A 192 -6.71 -22.64 -37.10
CA GLN A 192 -5.48 -22.33 -36.37
C GLN A 192 -5.83 -21.94 -34.93
N TYR A 193 -5.33 -22.71 -33.96
CA TYR A 193 -5.51 -22.43 -32.55
C TYR A 193 -4.57 -21.29 -32.13
N HIS A 194 -5.11 -20.07 -32.06
CA HIS A 194 -4.46 -18.99 -31.34
C HIS A 194 -4.87 -19.07 -29.88
N ARG A 195 -3.89 -19.03 -28.95
CA ARG A 195 -4.20 -18.84 -27.52
C ARG A 195 -5.05 -17.57 -27.40
N PRO A 196 -6.18 -17.61 -26.68
CA PRO A 196 -6.92 -16.38 -26.42
C PRO A 196 -5.97 -15.43 -25.71
N SER A 197 -5.60 -14.33 -26.40
CA SER A 197 -5.05 -13.15 -25.73
C SER A 197 -6.02 -12.81 -24.62
N SER A 198 -5.52 -12.49 -23.43
CA SER A 198 -6.33 -12.08 -22.28
C SER A 198 -7.15 -10.85 -22.68
N GLN A 199 -8.31 -11.08 -23.28
CA GLN A 199 -9.28 -10.03 -23.54
C GLN A 199 -9.65 -9.51 -22.17
N GLY A 200 -9.31 -8.24 -21.95
CA GLY A 200 -9.66 -7.38 -20.82
C GLY A 200 -10.16 -8.07 -19.56
N GLU A 201 -9.43 -7.90 -18.45
CA GLU A 201 -9.93 -8.18 -17.10
C GLU A 201 -11.40 -7.77 -16.95
N LEU A 202 -12.19 -8.54 -16.20
CA LEU A 202 -13.64 -8.34 -15.98
C LEU A 202 -14.06 -6.87 -15.81
N LEU A 203 -13.20 -6.08 -15.15
CA LEU A 203 -13.41 -4.67 -14.84
C LEU A 203 -13.31 -3.75 -16.08
N SER A 204 -12.49 -4.11 -17.07
CA SER A 204 -12.30 -3.34 -18.31
C SER A 204 -13.44 -3.48 -19.32
N THR A 205 -14.28 -4.51 -19.18
CA THR A 205 -15.46 -4.72 -20.05
C THR A 205 -16.76 -4.12 -19.51
N ALA A 206 -16.83 -3.79 -18.22
CA ALA A 206 -18.00 -3.18 -17.61
C ALA A 206 -18.13 -1.70 -18.00
N ARG A 207 -19.35 -1.24 -18.31
CA ARG A 207 -19.66 0.12 -18.84
C ARG A 207 -20.65 0.89 -17.97
N ASP A 208 -21.20 0.22 -16.98
CA ASP A 208 -22.21 0.67 -16.04
C ASP A 208 -21.61 1.19 -14.73
N TRP A 209 -20.29 1.41 -14.69
CA TRP A 209 -19.61 2.03 -13.56
C TRP A 209 -20.30 3.34 -13.15
N GLN A 210 -20.82 3.32 -11.92
CA GLN A 210 -21.31 4.48 -11.19
C GLN A 210 -20.32 4.77 -10.06
N PHE A 211 -19.80 6.00 -10.02
CA PHE A 211 -18.90 6.45 -8.96
C PHE A 211 -19.71 7.25 -7.93
N GLN A 212 -19.69 6.79 -6.69
CA GLN A 212 -20.28 7.47 -5.55
C GLN A 212 -19.18 7.78 -4.54
N VAL A 213 -19.09 9.02 -4.06
CA VAL A 213 -18.11 9.42 -3.06
C VAL A 213 -18.72 10.43 -2.11
N ASP A 214 -18.51 10.23 -0.82
CA ASP A 214 -18.87 11.20 0.21
C ASP A 214 -17.72 12.21 0.34
N VAL A 215 -17.99 13.49 0.04
CA VAL A 215 -17.02 14.61 0.15
C VAL A 215 -17.37 15.53 1.31
#